data_AF-A0A7Y3GPX3-F1
#
_entry.id   AF-A0A7Y3GPX3-F1
#
_cell.length_a   1.000
_cell.length_b   1.000
_cell.length_c   1.000
_cell.angle_alpha   90.00
_cell.angle_beta   90.00
_cell.angle_gamma   90.00
#
_symmetry.space_group_name_H-M   'P 1'
#
loop_
_entity.id
_entity.type
_entity.pdbx_description
1 polymer ?
#
loop_
_entity_poly.entity_id
_entity_poly.type
_entity_poly.pdbx_seq_one_letter_code
_entity_poly.pdbx_strand_id
1 'polypeptide(L)' 'NKQYFFVIVRAVILPENPNNYDVVWMETFKKHAQEQDAKVLYAGVGLANPQGDELPIFLNKEYLIEYNGLQVIETHLN' A
#
# COMPACT_ATOMS: atom_id res chain seq x y z
N ASN A 1 -6.37 -12.71 -23.49
CA ASN A 1 -6.80 -11.53 -22.72
C ASN A 1 -5.63 -10.94 -21.96
N LYS A 2 -5.43 -9.63 -22.06
CA LYS A 2 -4.46 -8.87 -21.26
C LYS A 2 -5.24 -8.13 -20.18
N GLN A 3 -4.83 -8.26 -18.92
CA GLN A 3 -5.40 -7.53 -17.79
C GLN A 3 -4.32 -6.60 -17.26
N TYR A 4 -4.63 -5.31 -17.14
CA TYR A 4 -3.73 -4.34 -16.53
C TYR A 4 -4.04 -4.18 -15.04
N PHE A 5 -3.00 -3.90 -14.26
CA PHE A 5 -3.07 -3.68 -12.83
C PHE A 5 -2.30 -2.41 -12.47
N PHE A 6 -2.92 -1.55 -11.67
CA PHE A 6 -2.27 -0.45 -10.98
C PHE A 6 -1.97 -0.90 -9.56
N VAL A 7 -0.69 -1.08 -9.25
CA VAL A 7 -0.25 -1.55 -7.92
C VAL A 7 0.28 -0.38 -7.12
N ILE A 8 -0.37 -0.10 -6.00
CA ILE A 8 -0.01 0.95 -5.05
C ILE A 8 0.67 0.28 -3.86
N VAL A 9 1.90 0.70 -3.57
CA VAL A 9 2.63 0.23 -2.39
C VAL A 9 2.87 1.42 -1.46
N ARG A 10 2.38 1.32 -0.22
CA ARG A 10 2.59 2.34 0.81
C ARG A 10 3.44 1.75 1.93
N ALA A 11 4.63 2.29 2.11
CA ALA A 11 5.48 1.99 3.25
C ALA A 11 5.25 3.01 4.37
N VAL A 12 5.13 2.53 5.60
CA VAL A 12 5.01 3.36 6.82
C VAL A 12 5.94 2.83 7.91
N ILE A 13 6.23 3.68 8.90
CA ILE A 13 6.95 3.26 10.11
C ILE A 13 5.92 2.86 11.17
N LEU A 14 6.07 1.67 11.77
CA LEU A 14 5.19 1.25 12.86
C LEU A 14 5.32 2.19 14.07
N PRO A 15 4.24 2.42 14.85
CA PRO A 15 2.95 1.74 14.80
C PRO A 15 1.91 2.38 13.85
N GLU A 16 2.32 3.21 12.88
CA GLU A 16 1.36 3.70 11.88
C GLU A 16 0.71 2.53 11.13
N ASN A 17 -0.61 2.58 10.96
CA ASN A 17 -1.32 1.53 10.25
C ASN A 17 -1.05 1.62 8.74
N PRO A 18 -0.38 0.61 8.12
CA PRO A 18 -0.08 0.60 6.70
C PRO A 18 -1.31 0.45 5.81
N ASN A 19 -2.43 -0.03 6.37
CA ASN A 19 -3.69 -0.21 5.65
C ASN A 19 -4.55 1.06 5.59
N ASN A 20 -4.19 2.11 6.35
CA ASN A 20 -4.87 3.39 6.23
C ASN A 20 -4.39 4.13 4.98
N TYR A 21 -5.31 4.57 4.14
CA TYR A 21 -5.02 5.45 3.01
C TYR A 21 -6.14 6.48 2.86
N ASP A 22 -5.80 7.65 2.30
CA ASP A 22 -6.76 8.70 2.01
C ASP A 22 -7.72 8.22 0.91
N VAL A 23 -9.01 8.23 1.21
CA VAL A 23 -10.07 7.80 0.29
C VAL A 23 -10.10 8.69 -0.95
N VAL A 24 -9.98 10.01 -0.80
CA VAL A 24 -9.98 10.98 -1.91
C VAL A 24 -8.81 10.72 -2.85
N TRP A 25 -7.64 10.42 -2.28
CA TRP A 25 -6.48 10.04 -3.06
C TRP A 25 -6.71 8.73 -3.82
N MET A 26 -7.27 7.71 -3.16
CA MET A 26 -7.58 6.40 -3.77
C MET A 26 -8.58 6.51 -4.93
N GLU A 27 -9.57 7.41 -4.84
CA GLU A 27 -10.53 7.64 -5.93
C GLU A 27 -9.85 8.08 -7.24
N THR A 28 -8.74 8.81 -7.17
CA THR A 28 -7.99 9.21 -8.38
C THR A 28 -7.41 7.99 -9.11
N PHE A 29 -6.92 6.99 -8.37
CA PHE A 29 -6.40 5.75 -8.95
C PHE A 29 -7.51 4.84 -9.46
N LYS A 30 -8.63 4.73 -8.72
CA LYS A 30 -9.79 3.97 -9.18
C LYS A 30 -10.30 4.50 -10.52
N LYS A 31 -10.45 5.83 -10.64
CA LYS A 31 -10.87 6.48 -11.88
C LYS A 31 -9.91 6.18 -13.03
N HIS A 32 -8.61 6.36 -12.81
CA HIS A 32 -7.61 6.10 -13.85
C HIS A 32 -7.58 4.62 -14.27
N ALA A 33 -7.68 3.69 -13.31
CA ALA A 33 -7.73 2.27 -13.59
C ALA A 33 -8.98 1.89 -14.41
N GLN A 34 -10.13 2.47 -14.08
CA GLN A 34 -11.37 2.26 -14.82
C GLN A 34 -11.26 2.75 -16.27
N GLU A 35 -10.67 3.93 -16.50
CA GLU A 35 -10.43 4.47 -17.85
C GLU A 35 -9.52 3.57 -18.72
N GLN A 36 -8.72 2.71 -18.09
CA GLN A 36 -7.76 1.82 -18.74
C GLN A 36 -8.17 0.34 -18.70
N ASP A 37 -9.40 0.02 -18.29
CA ASP A 37 -9.88 -1.36 -18.08
C ASP A 37 -8.93 -2.19 -17.19
N ALA A 38 -8.46 -1.55 -16.12
CA ALA A 38 -7.47 -2.07 -15.19
C ALA A 38 -8.03 -2.23 -13.77
N LYS A 39 -7.35 -3.05 -12.96
CA LYS A 39 -7.67 -3.25 -11.55
C LYS A 39 -6.69 -2.51 -10.66
N VAL A 40 -7.13 -2.05 -9.49
CA VAL A 40 -6.27 -1.45 -8.48
C VAL A 40 -5.92 -2.48 -7.41
N LEU A 41 -4.63 -2.63 -7.12
CA LEU A 41 -4.11 -3.42 -6.01
C LEU A 41 -3.42 -2.50 -5.02
N TYR A 42 -3.60 -2.75 -3.73
CA TYR A 42 -2.96 -2.01 -2.66
C TYR A 42 -2.15 -2.95 -1.77
N ALA A 43 -0.92 -2.54 -1.44
CA ALA A 43 -0.06 -3.20 -0.46
C ALA A 43 0.40 -2.17 0.58
N GLY A 44 -0.11 -2.32 1.81
CA GLY A 44 0.44 -1.65 2.97
C GLY A 44 1.65 -2.43 3.50
N VAL A 45 2.76 -1.74 3.73
CA VAL A 45 4.00 -2.31 4.29
C VAL A 45 4.40 -1.51 5.53
N GLY A 46 4.29 -2.14 6.70
CA GLY A 46 4.83 -1.60 7.95
C GLY A 46 6.30 -1.96 8.08
N LEU A 47 7.11 -0.99 8.47
CA LEU A 47 8.54 -1.16 8.74
C LEU A 47 8.84 -0.73 10.18
N ALA A 48 9.70 -1.46 10.87
CA ALA A 48 10.17 -1.06 12.21
C ALA A 48 11.64 -1.41 12.44
N ASN A 49 12.27 -0.71 13.37
CA ASN A 49 13.59 -1.09 13.85
C ASN A 49 13.44 -2.29 14.80
N PRO A 50 14.21 -3.39 14.63
CA PRO A 50 14.05 -4.60 15.44
C PRO A 50 14.35 -4.40 16.93
N GLN A 51 15.01 -3.29 17.28
CA GLN A 51 15.42 -2.97 18.65
C GLN A 51 14.40 -2.08 19.39
N GLY A 52 13.40 -1.54 18.70
CA GLY A 52 12.36 -0.69 19.29
C GLY A 52 11.72 0.24 18.25
N ASP A 53 10.40 0.49 18.40
CA ASP A 53 9.61 1.26 17.43
C ASP A 53 10.00 2.75 17.39
N GLU A 54 10.55 3.29 18.49
CA GLU A 54 11.04 4.67 18.56
C GLU A 54 12.36 4.92 17.82
N LEU A 55 13.05 3.85 17.39
CA LEU A 55 14.34 3.95 16.73
C LEU A 55 14.20 4.09 15.21
N PRO A 56 15.05 4.90 14.56
CA PRO A 56 15.02 5.05 13.11
C PRO A 56 15.46 3.76 12.40
N ILE A 57 14.97 3.57 11.18
CA ILE A 57 15.40 2.49 10.29
C ILE A 57 16.56 2.99 9.42
N PHE A 58 17.52 2.12 9.17
CA PHE A 58 18.71 2.45 8.37
C PHE A 58 18.83 1.54 7.15
N LEU A 59 19.33 2.11 6.06
CA LEU A 59 19.68 1.35 4.87
C LEU A 59 20.76 0.30 5.21
N ASN A 60 20.62 -0.91 4.66
CA ASN A 60 21.53 -2.06 4.88
C ASN A 60 21.66 -2.51 6.35
N LYS A 61 20.65 -2.24 7.17
CA LYS A 61 20.52 -2.79 8.53
C LYS A 61 19.28 -3.68 8.60
N GLU A 62 19.22 -4.53 9.61
CA GLU A 62 18.04 -5.35 9.88
C GLU A 62 16.83 -4.46 10.20
N TYR A 63 15.65 -4.89 9.75
CA TYR A 63 14.37 -4.24 9.99
C TYR A 63 13.27 -5.29 10.04
N LEU A 64 12.18 -4.96 10.75
CA LEU A 64 10.97 -5.77 10.77
C LEU A 64 10.04 -5.34 9.64
N ILE A 65 9.27 -6.29 9.13
CA ILE A 65 8.27 -6.06 8.07
C ILE A 65 6.92 -6.61 8.55
N GLU A 66 5.90 -5.76 8.49
CA GLU A 66 4.50 -6.18 8.53
C GLU A 66 3.89 -6.04 7.12
N TYR A 67 3.47 -7.15 6.53
CA TYR A 67 2.91 -7.17 5.19
C TYR A 67 1.78 -8.20 5.08
N ASN A 68 0.57 -7.71 4.80
CA ASN A 68 -0.65 -8.54 4.73
C ASN A 68 -1.00 -9.00 3.31
N GLY A 69 -0.07 -8.91 2.35
CA GLY A 69 -0.34 -9.28 0.96
C GLY A 69 -0.93 -8.14 0.13
N LEU A 70 -1.17 -8.41 -1.16
CA LEU A 70 -1.88 -7.51 -2.06
C LEU A 70 -3.38 -7.58 -1.81
N GLN A 71 -4.01 -6.43 -1.60
CA GLN A 71 -5.46 -6.27 -1.45
C GLN A 71 -6.04 -5.73 -2.76
N VAL A 72 -7.11 -6.34 -3.25
CA VAL A 72 -7.85 -5.81 -4.41
C VAL A 72 -8.73 -4.69 -3.91
N ILE A 73 -8.60 -3.51 -4.51
CA ILE A 73 -9.47 -2.38 -4.21
C ILE A 73 -10.66 -2.41 -5.18
N GLU A 74 -11.87 -2.53 -4.64
CA GLU A 74 -13.08 -2.46 -5.45
C GLU A 74 -13.22 -1.09 -6.11
N THR A 75 -13.43 -1.10 -7.42
CA THR A 75 -13.57 0.11 -8.27
C THR A 75 -15.04 0.48 -8.50
N HIS A 76 -15.96 -0.07 -7.71
CA HIS A 76 -17.39 0.25 -7.83
C HIS A 76 -17.59 1.66 -7.25
N LEU A 77 -17.98 2.60 -8.12
CA LEU A 77 -18.41 3.94 -7.73
C LEU A 77 -19.88 3.84 -7.26
N ASN A 78 -20.21 4.50 -6.16
CA ASN A 78 -21.61 4.69 -5.74
C ASN A 78 -22.36 5.61 -6.69
#